data_AF-A0A0H3G3D5-F1
#
_entry.id   AF-A0A0H3G3D5-F1
#
_cell.length_a   1.000
_cell.length_b   1.000
_cell.length_c   1.000
_cell.angle_alpha   90.00
_cell.angle_beta   90.00
_cell.angle_gamma   90.00
#
_symmetry.space_group_name_H-M   'P 1'
#
loop_
_entity.id
_entity.type
_entity.pdbx_description
1 polymer ?
#
loop_
_entity_poly.entity_id
_entity_poly.type
_entity_poly.pdbx_seq_one_letter_code
_entity_poly.pdbx_strand_id
1 'polypeptide(L)'
;MQKSAVYREITTDLLNWYQRHARILPWRTEAQQNKVDPYRVWLSEIMLQQTTTAHAAPYYLKFVERWPTVEALAAAQEADVMAEWAGLGYYSRARNLIKCAKEVVASGGKFPDNEQGLLALPGIGRYTAAAIVAIAFGKRAVVVDANVERVVSRLFAIETPLPASRPIIAEETDKLTPDSAAGDFAQAMMDIGATICVNRQPTCAICPMMPHCEGQKTGNPAVFPIKAPKKIRPTRIGYAFIVTSKDQILLIRRPDKGLLGGMRALPSSEWLDQSKITTTASDAETEQQAIKEAFPSFPAQAQKNLMTLAWEKQGHIEHIFTHFALELRIFSAETTSDMIEGEYWPIDEIDLAGLPTVFKKAVKKYLKQTRKA
;
A
#
# COMPACT_ATOMS: atom_id res chain seq x y z
N MET A 1 -37.60 -1.88 18.97
CA MET A 1 -38.25 -1.15 17.86
C MET A 1 -37.62 0.22 17.60
N GLN A 2 -37.35 1.05 18.62
CA GLN A 2 -36.83 2.41 18.44
C GLN A 2 -35.42 2.50 17.80
N LYS A 3 -34.46 1.64 18.20
CA LYS A 3 -33.11 1.63 17.58
C LYS A 3 -33.12 1.29 16.08
N SER A 4 -33.99 0.36 15.66
CA SER A 4 -34.13 0.00 14.23
C SER A 4 -34.74 1.13 13.38
N ALA A 5 -35.53 2.04 13.97
CA ALA A 5 -35.97 3.24 13.29
C ALA A 5 -34.79 4.21 13.05
N VAL A 6 -33.95 4.42 14.07
CA VAL A 6 -32.78 5.31 13.99
C VAL A 6 -31.79 4.86 12.90
N TYR A 7 -31.45 3.57 12.81
CA TYR A 7 -30.56 3.09 11.73
C TYR A 7 -31.14 3.40 10.34
N ARG A 8 -32.46 3.22 10.15
CA ARG A 8 -33.12 3.50 8.88
C ARG A 8 -33.14 4.99 8.55
N GLU A 9 -33.34 5.86 9.53
CA GLU A 9 -33.26 7.32 9.36
C GLU A 9 -31.85 7.75 8.94
N ILE A 10 -30.82 7.30 9.65
CA ILE A 10 -29.40 7.59 9.32
C ILE A 10 -29.09 7.17 7.88
N THR A 11 -29.46 5.94 7.51
CA THR A 11 -29.22 5.41 6.16
C THR A 11 -29.98 6.21 5.09
N THR A 12 -31.22 6.61 5.37
CA THR A 12 -32.03 7.41 4.46
C THR A 12 -31.44 8.81 4.26
N ASP A 13 -31.05 9.48 5.33
CA ASP A 13 -30.45 10.82 5.26
C ASP A 13 -29.11 10.80 4.51
N LEU A 14 -28.31 9.76 4.74
CA LEU A 14 -27.05 9.57 4.03
C LEU A 14 -27.27 9.36 2.53
N LEU A 15 -28.20 8.50 2.13
CA LEU A 15 -28.49 8.23 0.72
C LEU A 15 -29.09 9.46 0.03
N ASN A 16 -30.00 10.18 0.69
CA ASN A 16 -30.56 11.44 0.18
C ASN A 16 -29.50 12.53 0.02
N TRP A 17 -28.51 12.57 0.90
CA TRP A 17 -27.35 13.44 0.73
C TRP A 17 -26.50 12.98 -0.46
N TYR A 18 -26.22 11.69 -0.58
CA TYR A 18 -25.38 11.13 -1.63
C TYR A 18 -25.95 11.41 -3.03
N GLN A 19 -27.25 11.26 -3.23
CA GLN A 19 -27.91 11.57 -4.50
C GLN A 19 -27.66 13.01 -4.99
N ARG A 20 -27.47 13.96 -4.08
CA ARG A 20 -27.27 15.39 -4.39
C ARG A 20 -25.80 15.82 -4.39
N HIS A 21 -24.95 15.08 -3.70
CA HIS A 21 -23.58 15.50 -3.38
C HIS A 21 -22.50 14.48 -3.73
N ALA A 22 -22.86 13.35 -4.37
CA ALA A 22 -21.92 12.33 -4.81
C ALA A 22 -20.77 12.95 -5.61
N ARG A 23 -19.54 12.59 -5.25
CA ARG A 23 -18.36 13.05 -5.98
C ARG A 23 -18.34 12.46 -7.39
N ILE A 24 -18.07 13.32 -8.37
CA ILE A 24 -17.80 12.90 -9.74
C ILE A 24 -16.36 12.37 -9.80
N LEU A 25 -16.22 11.07 -10.03
CA LEU A 25 -14.93 10.37 -10.10
C LEU A 25 -14.89 9.52 -11.37
N PRO A 26 -13.73 9.36 -12.03
CA PRO A 26 -13.62 8.65 -13.31
C PRO A 26 -14.23 7.25 -13.32
N TRP A 27 -14.06 6.50 -12.22
CA TRP A 27 -14.59 5.15 -12.05
C TRP A 27 -16.06 5.09 -11.62
N ARG A 28 -16.69 6.23 -11.30
CA ARG A 28 -18.12 6.33 -10.97
C ARG A 28 -18.96 6.91 -12.13
N THR A 29 -18.33 7.54 -13.12
CA THR A 29 -19.06 8.19 -14.23
C THR A 29 -19.83 7.18 -15.08
N GLU A 30 -19.32 5.97 -15.27
CA GLU A 30 -20.05 4.89 -15.98
C GLU A 30 -21.19 4.30 -15.13
N ALA A 31 -21.03 4.27 -13.80
CA ALA A 31 -22.09 3.86 -12.88
C ALA A 31 -23.30 4.80 -12.96
N GLN A 32 -23.06 6.11 -13.13
CA GLN A 32 -24.11 7.12 -13.34
C GLN A 32 -24.86 6.96 -14.68
N GLN A 33 -24.35 6.14 -15.61
CA GLN A 33 -24.99 5.79 -16.89
C GLN A 33 -25.71 4.42 -16.83
N ASN A 34 -26.07 3.92 -15.64
CA ASN A 34 -26.72 2.62 -15.42
C ASN A 34 -25.93 1.38 -15.91
N LYS A 35 -24.61 1.48 -16.05
CA LYS A 35 -23.75 0.35 -16.41
C LYS A 35 -22.49 0.34 -15.53
N VAL A 36 -22.57 -0.33 -14.38
CA VAL A 36 -21.40 -0.54 -13.52
C VAL A 36 -20.63 -1.75 -14.04
N ASP A 37 -19.39 -1.53 -14.50
CA ASP A 37 -18.50 -2.59 -14.94
C ASP A 37 -17.64 -3.10 -13.75
N PRO A 38 -17.75 -4.39 -13.35
CA PRO A 38 -16.91 -4.98 -12.31
C PRO A 38 -15.41 -4.84 -12.55
N TYR A 39 -14.95 -4.89 -13.80
CA TYR A 39 -13.53 -4.69 -14.15
C TYR A 39 -13.05 -3.31 -13.70
N ARG A 40 -13.85 -2.28 -13.98
CA ARG A 40 -13.53 -0.88 -13.68
C ARG A 40 -13.60 -0.56 -12.20
N VAL A 41 -14.61 -1.10 -11.51
CA VAL A 41 -14.73 -0.99 -10.05
C VAL A 41 -13.51 -1.65 -9.40
N TRP A 42 -13.22 -2.92 -9.74
CA TRP A 42 -12.06 -3.64 -9.23
C TRP A 42 -10.75 -2.89 -9.46
N LEU A 43 -10.49 -2.43 -10.69
CA LEU A 43 -9.29 -1.67 -11.02
C LEU A 43 -9.14 -0.43 -10.14
N SER A 44 -10.21 0.35 -9.99
CA SER A 44 -10.19 1.55 -9.14
C SER A 44 -9.94 1.22 -7.66
N GLU A 45 -10.54 0.15 -7.14
CA GLU A 45 -10.37 -0.28 -5.75
C GLU A 45 -8.93 -0.72 -5.48
N ILE A 46 -8.29 -1.44 -6.41
CA ILE A 46 -6.87 -1.81 -6.29
C ILE A 46 -5.98 -0.56 -6.35
N MET A 47 -6.27 0.39 -7.25
CA MET A 47 -5.50 1.64 -7.36
C MET A 47 -5.61 2.52 -6.12
N LEU A 48 -6.78 2.58 -5.47
CA LEU A 48 -7.04 3.40 -4.29
C LEU A 48 -6.46 2.83 -3.00
N GLN A 49 -5.98 1.59 -2.98
CA GLN A 49 -5.29 1.02 -1.82
C GLN A 49 -4.08 1.88 -1.45
N GLN A 50 -4.16 2.56 -0.30
CA GLN A 50 -3.10 3.45 0.21
C GLN A 50 -2.66 4.54 -0.78
N THR A 51 -3.57 4.96 -1.66
CA THR A 51 -3.33 5.98 -2.68
C THR A 51 -4.48 6.97 -2.67
N THR A 52 -4.19 8.27 -2.79
CA THR A 52 -5.25 9.29 -2.80
C THR A 52 -6.04 9.27 -4.11
N THR A 53 -7.31 9.67 -4.07
CA THR A 53 -8.14 9.80 -5.28
C THR A 53 -7.47 10.67 -6.35
N ALA A 54 -6.92 11.83 -5.94
CA ALA A 54 -6.29 12.77 -6.87
C ALA A 54 -5.05 12.17 -7.57
N HIS A 55 -4.28 11.33 -6.87
CA HIS A 55 -3.13 10.65 -7.46
C HIS A 55 -3.55 9.47 -8.34
N ALA A 56 -4.57 8.71 -7.95
CA ALA A 56 -5.02 7.53 -8.69
C ALA A 56 -5.80 7.87 -9.98
N ALA A 57 -6.56 8.96 -10.01
CA ALA A 57 -7.41 9.35 -11.14
C ALA A 57 -6.70 9.38 -12.52
N PRO A 58 -5.55 10.06 -12.71
CA PRO A 58 -4.87 10.06 -14.00
C PRO A 58 -4.33 8.68 -14.41
N TYR A 59 -3.92 7.84 -13.45
CA TYR A 59 -3.48 6.47 -13.75
C TYR A 59 -4.65 5.60 -14.17
N TYR A 60 -5.79 5.71 -13.46
CA TYR A 60 -7.00 5.00 -13.82
C TYR A 60 -7.39 5.27 -15.27
N LEU A 61 -7.48 6.55 -15.66
CA LEU A 61 -7.86 6.95 -17.02
C LEU A 61 -6.92 6.35 -18.08
N LYS A 62 -5.60 6.41 -17.88
CA LYS A 62 -4.63 5.79 -18.80
C LYS A 62 -4.79 4.27 -18.88
N PHE A 63 -5.04 3.61 -17.74
CA PHE A 63 -5.22 2.16 -17.70
C PHE A 63 -6.48 1.71 -18.44
N VAL A 64 -7.63 2.36 -18.23
CA VAL A 64 -8.86 1.99 -18.97
C VAL A 64 -8.81 2.39 -20.44
N GLU A 65 -8.02 3.39 -20.82
CA GLU A 65 -7.75 3.71 -22.23
C GLU A 65 -6.89 2.62 -22.89
N ARG A 66 -5.79 2.22 -22.25
CA ARG A 66 -4.84 1.23 -22.80
C ARG A 66 -5.37 -0.20 -22.73
N TRP A 67 -6.07 -0.55 -21.67
CA TRP A 67 -6.66 -1.86 -21.42
C TRP A 67 -8.14 -1.70 -21.05
N PRO A 68 -9.03 -1.56 -22.04
CA PRO A 68 -10.44 -1.24 -21.78
C PRO A 68 -11.25 -2.39 -21.17
N THR A 69 -10.74 -3.63 -21.22
CA THR A 69 -11.40 -4.82 -20.66
C THR A 69 -10.44 -5.68 -19.85
N VAL A 70 -10.98 -6.60 -19.05
CA VAL A 70 -10.18 -7.55 -18.28
C VAL A 70 -9.36 -8.48 -19.19
N GLU A 71 -9.87 -8.85 -20.36
CA GLU A 71 -9.17 -9.62 -21.38
C GLU A 71 -7.98 -8.86 -21.94
N ALA A 72 -8.15 -7.58 -22.25
CA ALA A 72 -7.06 -6.73 -22.72
C ALA A 72 -5.95 -6.62 -21.68
N LEU A 73 -6.30 -6.44 -20.39
CA LEU A 73 -5.33 -6.40 -19.31
C LEU A 73 -4.65 -7.77 -19.08
N ALA A 74 -5.39 -8.87 -19.18
CA ALA A 74 -4.86 -10.22 -19.01
C ALA A 74 -3.86 -10.61 -20.12
N ALA A 75 -4.09 -10.13 -21.35
CA ALA A 75 -3.23 -10.35 -22.50
C ALA A 75 -1.97 -9.45 -22.50
N ALA A 76 -1.93 -8.41 -21.67
CA ALA A 76 -0.80 -7.49 -21.59
C ALA A 76 0.49 -8.19 -21.14
N GLN A 77 1.64 -7.66 -21.58
CA GLN A 77 2.92 -8.06 -21.01
C GLN A 77 3.07 -7.48 -19.60
N GLU A 78 3.64 -8.26 -18.68
CA GLU A 78 3.82 -7.80 -17.29
C GLU A 78 4.67 -6.52 -17.22
N ALA A 79 5.67 -6.39 -18.09
CA ALA A 79 6.54 -5.22 -18.17
C ALA A 79 5.76 -3.94 -18.51
N ASP A 80 4.80 -4.02 -19.44
CA ASP A 80 3.94 -2.89 -19.81
C ASP A 80 3.06 -2.45 -18.64
N VAL A 81 2.45 -3.41 -17.93
CA VAL A 81 1.61 -3.10 -16.75
C VAL A 81 2.45 -2.47 -15.64
N MET A 82 3.67 -2.95 -15.41
CA MET A 82 4.58 -2.33 -14.43
C MET A 82 4.97 -0.91 -14.84
N ALA A 83 5.24 -0.68 -16.14
CA ALA A 83 5.61 0.63 -16.66
C ALA A 83 4.47 1.65 -16.47
N GLU A 84 3.23 1.30 -16.80
CA GLU A 84 2.08 2.17 -16.58
C GLU A 84 1.78 2.39 -15.08
N TRP A 85 2.06 1.39 -14.23
CA TRP A 85 1.89 1.53 -12.78
C TRP A 85 3.00 2.36 -12.11
N ALA A 86 4.08 2.67 -12.82
CA ALA A 86 5.24 3.35 -12.26
C ALA A 86 4.85 4.71 -11.68
N GLY A 87 5.10 4.89 -10.38
CA GLY A 87 4.73 6.11 -9.63
C GLY A 87 3.46 5.99 -8.78
N LEU A 88 2.66 4.93 -8.93
CA LEU A 88 1.48 4.68 -8.07
C LEU A 88 1.86 4.01 -6.74
N GLY A 89 3.05 3.42 -6.65
CA GLY A 89 3.56 2.76 -5.45
C GLY A 89 2.97 1.38 -5.19
N TYR A 90 3.54 0.64 -4.22
CA TYR A 90 3.16 -0.73 -3.88
C TYR A 90 3.03 -1.67 -5.10
N TYR A 91 4.14 -1.90 -5.82
CA TYR A 91 4.18 -2.70 -7.06
C TYR A 91 3.68 -4.15 -6.93
N SER A 92 3.56 -4.69 -5.71
CA SER A 92 2.85 -5.96 -5.49
C SER A 92 1.40 -5.89 -5.94
N ARG A 93 0.75 -4.72 -5.86
CA ARG A 93 -0.62 -4.50 -6.39
C ARG A 93 -0.67 -4.71 -7.89
N ALA A 94 0.22 -4.09 -8.65
CA ALA A 94 0.30 -4.28 -10.11
C ALA A 94 0.54 -5.74 -10.49
N ARG A 95 1.47 -6.42 -9.79
CA ARG A 95 1.76 -7.84 -10.05
C ARG A 95 0.56 -8.73 -9.77
N ASN A 96 -0.16 -8.47 -8.69
CA ASN A 96 -1.39 -9.20 -8.38
C ASN A 96 -2.53 -8.83 -9.32
N LEU A 97 -2.60 -7.58 -9.79
CA LEU A 97 -3.61 -7.10 -10.73
C LEU A 97 -3.56 -7.91 -12.03
N ILE A 98 -2.41 -8.01 -12.68
CA ILE A 98 -2.28 -8.79 -13.93
C ILE A 98 -2.52 -10.29 -13.70
N LYS A 99 -2.05 -10.85 -12.58
CA LYS A 99 -2.31 -12.26 -12.21
C LYS A 99 -3.81 -12.52 -12.02
N CYS A 100 -4.50 -11.62 -11.34
CA CYS A 100 -5.95 -11.68 -11.15
C CYS A 100 -6.71 -11.53 -12.46
N ALA A 101 -6.31 -10.61 -13.35
CA ALA A 101 -6.93 -10.49 -14.66
C ALA A 101 -6.83 -11.81 -15.46
N LYS A 102 -5.66 -12.46 -15.43
CA LYS A 102 -5.45 -13.77 -16.07
C LYS A 102 -6.34 -14.86 -15.47
N GLU A 103 -6.47 -14.90 -14.15
CA GLU A 103 -7.34 -15.86 -13.45
C GLU A 103 -8.83 -15.67 -13.79
N VAL A 104 -9.28 -14.41 -13.85
CA VAL A 104 -10.65 -14.07 -14.25
C VAL A 104 -10.93 -14.51 -15.68
N VAL A 105 -10.01 -14.26 -16.62
CA VAL A 105 -10.15 -14.70 -18.01
C VAL A 105 -10.13 -16.22 -18.13
N ALA A 106 -9.24 -16.90 -17.40
CA ALA A 106 -9.22 -18.37 -17.33
C ALA A 106 -10.55 -18.95 -16.80
N SER A 107 -11.25 -18.21 -15.93
CA SER A 107 -12.56 -18.56 -15.39
C SER A 107 -13.75 -18.07 -16.24
N GLY A 108 -13.52 -17.69 -17.50
CA GLY A 108 -14.59 -17.28 -18.44
C GLY A 108 -14.84 -15.77 -18.52
N GLY A 109 -13.89 -14.94 -18.08
CA GLY A 109 -13.91 -13.48 -18.28
C GLY A 109 -14.87 -12.70 -17.38
N LYS A 110 -15.48 -13.36 -16.38
CA LYS A 110 -16.46 -12.73 -15.48
C LYS A 110 -15.97 -12.74 -14.04
N PHE A 111 -16.04 -11.59 -13.40
CA PHE A 111 -15.82 -11.50 -11.96
C PHE A 111 -16.91 -12.24 -11.19
N PRO A 112 -16.58 -13.01 -10.13
CA PRO A 112 -17.57 -13.57 -9.22
C PRO A 112 -18.39 -12.46 -8.56
N ASP A 113 -19.68 -12.71 -8.38
CA ASP A 113 -20.65 -11.75 -7.85
C ASP A 113 -20.92 -11.94 -6.35
N ASN A 114 -19.99 -12.60 -5.65
CA ASN A 114 -20.06 -12.92 -4.23
C ASN A 114 -18.67 -12.85 -3.60
N GLU A 115 -18.63 -12.56 -2.29
CA GLU A 115 -17.37 -12.34 -1.58
C GLU A 115 -16.45 -13.55 -1.59
N GLN A 116 -16.99 -14.77 -1.47
CA GLN A 116 -16.20 -16.00 -1.44
C GLN A 116 -15.41 -16.20 -2.74
N GLY A 117 -16.08 -16.03 -3.89
CA GLY A 117 -15.43 -16.13 -5.20
C GLY A 117 -14.40 -15.03 -5.42
N LEU A 118 -14.71 -13.79 -5.03
CA LEU A 118 -13.78 -12.67 -5.16
C LEU A 118 -12.53 -12.83 -4.26
N LEU A 119 -12.69 -13.36 -3.05
CA LEU A 119 -11.58 -13.62 -2.11
C LEU A 119 -10.60 -14.69 -2.60
N ALA A 120 -11.02 -15.57 -3.51
CA ALA A 120 -10.13 -16.56 -4.11
C ALA A 120 -9.18 -15.95 -5.14
N LEU A 121 -9.47 -14.73 -5.63
CA LEU A 121 -8.68 -14.08 -6.67
C LEU A 121 -7.43 -13.37 -6.11
N PRO A 122 -6.29 -13.39 -6.83
CA PRO A 122 -5.06 -12.74 -6.40
C PRO A 122 -5.22 -11.25 -6.08
N GLY A 123 -4.80 -10.85 -4.88
CA GLY A 123 -4.78 -9.43 -4.49
C GLY A 123 -6.13 -8.83 -4.09
N ILE A 124 -7.21 -9.62 -4.07
CA ILE A 124 -8.51 -9.20 -3.54
C ILE A 124 -8.61 -9.61 -2.07
N GLY A 125 -8.65 -8.61 -1.17
CA GLY A 125 -8.91 -8.82 0.25
C GLY A 125 -10.39 -8.63 0.61
N ARG A 126 -10.75 -8.89 1.88
CA ARG A 126 -12.14 -8.77 2.39
C ARG A 126 -12.81 -7.44 2.05
N TYR A 127 -12.12 -6.33 2.27
CA TYR A 127 -12.62 -5.00 1.91
C TYR A 127 -12.95 -4.90 0.42
N THR A 128 -12.00 -5.24 -0.46
CA THR A 128 -12.17 -5.12 -1.91
C THR A 128 -13.26 -6.07 -2.42
N ALA A 129 -13.36 -7.28 -1.87
CA ALA A 129 -14.44 -8.21 -2.21
C ALA A 129 -15.81 -7.62 -1.86
N ALA A 130 -16.01 -7.15 -0.63
CA ALA A 130 -17.27 -6.52 -0.22
C ALA A 130 -17.59 -5.27 -1.06
N ALA A 131 -16.58 -4.43 -1.35
CA ALA A 131 -16.75 -3.24 -2.18
C ALA A 131 -17.22 -3.59 -3.60
N ILE A 132 -16.64 -4.59 -4.24
CA ILE A 132 -17.05 -5.04 -5.58
C ILE A 132 -18.48 -5.61 -5.55
N VAL A 133 -18.81 -6.46 -4.55
CA VAL A 133 -20.18 -7.02 -4.40
C VAL A 133 -21.22 -5.91 -4.27
N ALA A 134 -20.94 -4.93 -3.40
CA ALA A 134 -21.85 -3.81 -3.17
C ALA A 134 -21.97 -2.88 -4.39
N ILE A 135 -20.84 -2.45 -4.95
CA ILE A 135 -20.80 -1.40 -5.96
C ILE A 135 -21.08 -1.95 -7.36
N ALA A 136 -20.39 -3.02 -7.75
CA ALA A 136 -20.48 -3.53 -9.12
C ALA A 136 -21.71 -4.42 -9.34
N PHE A 137 -22.08 -5.21 -8.33
CA PHE A 137 -23.18 -6.17 -8.44
C PHE A 137 -24.45 -5.71 -7.74
N GLY A 138 -24.44 -4.56 -7.05
CA GLY A 138 -25.61 -4.03 -6.35
C GLY A 138 -26.14 -4.92 -5.23
N LYS A 139 -25.33 -5.88 -4.75
CA LYS A 139 -25.72 -6.84 -3.72
C LYS A 139 -25.32 -6.35 -2.34
N ARG A 140 -26.08 -6.71 -1.33
CA ARG A 140 -25.77 -6.36 0.05
C ARG A 140 -24.40 -6.94 0.48
N ALA A 141 -23.47 -6.06 0.86
CA ALA A 141 -22.19 -6.42 1.49
C ALA A 141 -21.73 -5.30 2.44
N VAL A 142 -21.09 -5.66 3.54
CA VAL A 142 -20.67 -4.70 4.59
C VAL A 142 -19.27 -4.17 4.26
N VAL A 143 -19.21 -2.96 3.72
CA VAL A 143 -17.95 -2.34 3.29
C VAL A 143 -17.38 -1.46 4.39
N VAL A 144 -16.22 -1.84 4.93
CA VAL A 144 -15.53 -1.06 5.98
C VAL A 144 -14.09 -0.75 5.55
N ASP A 145 -13.86 0.49 5.10
CA ASP A 145 -12.51 1.06 4.93
C ASP A 145 -12.14 1.95 6.13
N ALA A 146 -10.98 2.61 6.06
CA ALA A 146 -10.55 3.54 7.10
C ALA A 146 -11.46 4.80 7.23
N ASN A 147 -12.21 5.15 6.19
CA ASN A 147 -13.20 6.23 6.25
C ASN A 147 -14.44 5.77 7.01
N VAL A 148 -15.02 4.63 6.64
CA VAL A 148 -16.16 4.01 7.33
C VAL A 148 -15.81 3.72 8.79
N GLU A 149 -14.63 3.15 9.06
CA GLU A 149 -14.13 2.87 10.41
C GLU A 149 -14.19 4.12 11.29
N ARG A 150 -13.76 5.27 10.75
CA ARG A 150 -13.80 6.55 11.45
C ARG A 150 -15.23 7.10 11.60
N VAL A 151 -16.02 7.09 10.53
CA VAL A 151 -17.39 7.62 10.53
C VAL A 151 -18.24 6.88 11.56
N VAL A 152 -18.22 5.55 11.53
CA VAL A 152 -19.02 4.69 12.42
C VAL A 152 -18.53 4.79 13.87
N SER A 153 -17.21 4.82 14.09
CA SER A 153 -16.65 5.04 15.44
C SER A 153 -17.12 6.36 16.05
N ARG A 154 -17.26 7.41 15.25
CA ARG A 154 -17.79 8.71 15.69
C ARG A 154 -19.29 8.68 15.88
N LEU A 155 -20.02 8.14 14.91
CA LEU A 155 -21.49 8.09 14.92
C LEU A 155 -22.01 7.44 16.21
N PHE A 156 -21.35 6.38 16.68
CA PHE A 156 -21.75 5.63 17.88
C PHE A 156 -20.83 5.83 19.08
N ALA A 157 -19.90 6.80 19.05
CA ALA A 157 -18.95 7.08 20.13
C ALA A 157 -18.25 5.80 20.67
N ILE A 158 -17.70 4.98 19.78
CA ILE A 158 -17.08 3.69 20.15
C ILE A 158 -15.77 3.94 20.92
N GLU A 159 -15.81 3.72 22.23
CA GLU A 159 -14.67 3.96 23.14
C GLU A 159 -13.62 2.83 23.12
N THR A 160 -13.97 1.64 22.62
CA THR A 160 -13.01 0.55 22.48
C THR A 160 -11.87 0.94 21.52
N PRO A 161 -10.60 0.91 21.94
CA PRO A 161 -9.50 1.33 21.08
C PRO A 161 -9.30 0.40 19.88
N LEU A 162 -8.92 0.97 18.73
CA LEU A 162 -8.46 0.22 17.58
C LEU A 162 -7.14 -0.51 17.92
N PRO A 163 -6.96 -1.77 17.46
CA PRO A 163 -7.82 -2.49 16.49
C PRO A 163 -8.97 -3.29 17.12
N ALA A 164 -9.13 -3.30 18.44
CA ALA A 164 -10.10 -4.14 19.15
C ALA A 164 -11.56 -3.79 18.85
N SER A 165 -11.86 -2.55 18.44
CA SER A 165 -13.20 -2.11 18.04
C SER A 165 -13.66 -2.57 16.66
N ARG A 166 -12.81 -3.17 15.82
CA ARG A 166 -13.20 -3.54 14.44
C ARG A 166 -14.44 -4.44 14.35
N PRO A 167 -14.64 -5.45 15.21
CA PRO A 167 -15.86 -6.25 15.20
C PRO A 167 -17.11 -5.41 15.52
N ILE A 168 -17.01 -4.48 16.49
CA ILE A 168 -18.11 -3.57 16.88
C ILE A 168 -18.45 -2.64 15.71
N ILE A 169 -17.43 -2.06 15.07
CA ILE A 169 -17.59 -1.19 13.90
C ILE A 169 -18.26 -1.95 12.76
N ALA A 170 -17.85 -3.19 12.49
CA ALA A 170 -18.45 -4.02 11.46
C ALA A 170 -19.93 -4.31 11.75
N GLU A 171 -20.26 -4.65 13.00
CA GLU A 171 -21.64 -4.90 13.43
C GLU A 171 -22.52 -3.65 13.28
N GLU A 172 -22.04 -2.48 13.70
CA GLU A 172 -22.78 -1.22 13.54
C GLU A 172 -22.90 -0.79 12.08
N THR A 173 -21.88 -1.05 11.26
CA THR A 173 -21.94 -0.80 9.81
C THR A 173 -22.96 -1.74 9.16
N ASP A 174 -23.02 -3.00 9.58
CA ASP A 174 -23.97 -3.98 9.06
C ASP A 174 -25.43 -3.55 9.33
N LYS A 175 -25.71 -3.05 10.54
CA LYS A 175 -27.03 -2.51 10.90
C LYS A 175 -27.45 -1.30 10.07
N LEU A 176 -26.49 -0.49 9.63
CA LEU A 176 -26.74 0.66 8.73
C LEU A 176 -26.84 0.24 7.26
N THR A 177 -26.21 -0.87 6.87
CA THR A 177 -26.11 -1.29 5.47
C THR A 177 -27.48 -1.74 4.97
N PRO A 178 -28.07 -1.04 3.98
CA PRO A 178 -29.39 -1.39 3.46
C PRO A 178 -29.33 -2.63 2.57
N ASP A 179 -30.46 -3.35 2.46
CA ASP A 179 -30.58 -4.52 1.58
C ASP A 179 -30.57 -4.13 0.09
N SER A 180 -31.08 -2.94 -0.23
CA SER A 180 -31.02 -2.31 -1.56
C SER A 180 -30.10 -1.08 -1.53
N ALA A 181 -29.48 -0.74 -2.67
CA ALA A 181 -28.55 0.39 -2.78
C ALA A 181 -27.32 0.31 -1.84
N ALA A 182 -26.87 -0.91 -1.49
CA ALA A 182 -25.68 -1.11 -0.66
C ALA A 182 -24.41 -0.49 -1.26
N GLY A 183 -24.29 -0.49 -2.60
CA GLY A 183 -23.20 0.18 -3.32
C GLY A 183 -23.19 1.69 -3.10
N ASP A 184 -24.34 2.35 -3.28
CA ASP A 184 -24.49 3.79 -3.03
C ASP A 184 -24.23 4.13 -1.56
N PHE A 185 -24.75 3.31 -0.64
CA PHE A 185 -24.49 3.47 0.78
C PHE A 185 -22.98 3.40 1.11
N ALA A 186 -22.28 2.39 0.59
CA ALA A 186 -20.84 2.25 0.79
C ALA A 186 -20.08 3.47 0.24
N GLN A 187 -20.41 3.91 -0.98
CA GLN A 187 -19.79 5.08 -1.59
C GLN A 187 -20.12 6.38 -0.84
N ALA A 188 -21.34 6.52 -0.31
CA ALA A 188 -21.75 7.65 0.51
C ALA A 188 -20.97 7.73 1.82
N MET A 189 -20.79 6.60 2.52
CA MET A 189 -19.98 6.53 3.74
C MET A 189 -18.52 6.92 3.48
N MET A 190 -17.95 6.45 2.36
CA MET A 190 -16.60 6.83 1.94
C MET A 190 -16.51 8.32 1.62
N ASP A 191 -17.48 8.89 0.90
CA ASP A 191 -17.51 10.30 0.54
C ASP A 191 -17.65 11.19 1.78
N ILE A 192 -18.57 10.87 2.70
CA ILE A 192 -18.69 11.57 3.99
C ILE A 192 -17.36 11.52 4.74
N GLY A 193 -16.73 10.35 4.87
CA GLY A 193 -15.46 10.25 5.56
C GLY A 193 -14.36 11.07 4.88
N ALA A 194 -14.34 11.11 3.54
CA ALA A 194 -13.31 11.81 2.79
C ALA A 194 -13.48 13.35 2.81
N THR A 195 -14.70 13.88 2.88
CA THR A 195 -14.95 15.32 2.67
C THR A 195 -15.55 16.05 3.88
N ILE A 196 -16.33 15.38 4.73
CA ILE A 196 -17.04 16.00 5.87
C ILE A 196 -16.48 15.50 7.19
N CYS A 197 -16.53 14.19 7.42
CA CYS A 197 -16.09 13.53 8.65
C CYS A 197 -14.58 13.23 8.60
N VAL A 198 -13.77 14.25 8.32
CA VAL A 198 -12.32 14.12 8.13
C VAL A 198 -11.55 13.92 9.46
N ASN A 199 -10.29 13.48 9.38
CA ASN A 199 -9.52 13.02 10.54
C ASN A 199 -9.41 14.03 11.71
N ARG A 200 -9.16 15.30 11.44
CA ARG A 200 -8.85 16.29 12.49
C ARG A 200 -10.02 17.23 12.79
N GLN A 201 -10.50 17.95 11.78
CA GLN A 201 -11.53 18.97 11.93
C GLN A 201 -12.75 18.59 11.08
N PRO A 202 -13.63 17.70 11.57
CA PRO A 202 -14.83 17.34 10.82
C PRO A 202 -15.80 18.52 10.74
N THR A 203 -16.40 18.73 9.57
CA THR A 203 -17.38 19.82 9.35
C THR A 203 -18.78 19.35 9.76
N CYS A 204 -18.98 19.08 11.05
CA CYS A 204 -20.20 18.44 11.56
C CYS A 204 -21.49 19.17 11.21
N ALA A 205 -21.46 20.51 11.12
CA ALA A 205 -22.64 21.33 10.81
C ALA A 205 -23.32 21.02 9.48
N ILE A 206 -22.60 20.43 8.51
CA ILE A 206 -23.13 20.03 7.20
C ILE A 206 -23.26 18.50 7.05
N CYS A 207 -22.99 17.74 8.10
CA CYS A 207 -23.07 16.28 8.05
C CYS A 207 -24.54 15.84 8.10
N PRO A 208 -25.03 15.03 7.14
CA PRO A 208 -26.41 14.57 7.13
C PRO A 208 -26.74 13.69 8.35
N MET A 209 -25.75 13.00 8.91
CA MET A 209 -25.92 12.12 10.07
C MET A 209 -25.71 12.83 11.42
N MET A 210 -25.47 14.16 11.42
CA MET A 210 -25.20 14.93 12.64
C MET A 210 -26.26 14.73 13.75
N PRO A 211 -27.58 14.76 13.47
CA PRO A 211 -28.59 14.63 14.53
C PRO A 211 -28.47 13.33 15.34
N HIS A 212 -27.88 12.28 14.74
CA HIS A 212 -27.73 10.96 15.32
C HIS A 212 -26.31 10.68 15.82
N CYS A 213 -25.36 11.62 15.70
CA CYS A 213 -23.95 11.39 15.98
C CYS A 213 -23.60 11.56 17.46
N GLU A 214 -23.44 10.45 18.18
CA GLU A 214 -23.05 10.45 19.59
C GLU A 214 -21.67 11.08 19.81
N GLY A 215 -20.71 10.84 18.91
CA GLY A 215 -19.40 11.47 18.99
C GLY A 215 -19.41 12.98 18.76
N GLN A 216 -20.42 13.53 18.08
CA GLN A 216 -20.60 14.98 18.00
C GLN A 216 -21.15 15.53 19.32
N LYS A 217 -22.08 14.80 19.97
CA LYS A 217 -22.68 15.19 21.26
C LYS A 217 -21.66 15.26 22.40
N THR A 218 -20.52 14.56 22.30
CA THR A 218 -19.41 14.70 23.26
C THR A 218 -18.65 16.02 23.16
N GLY A 219 -18.90 16.81 22.11
CA GLY A 219 -18.16 18.05 21.81
C GLY A 219 -16.77 17.83 21.19
N ASN A 220 -16.29 16.58 21.11
CA ASN A 220 -14.99 16.27 20.51
C ASN A 220 -15.01 14.95 19.69
N PRO A 221 -15.68 14.94 18.53
CA PRO A 221 -15.72 13.76 17.66
C PRO A 221 -14.33 13.35 17.14
N ALA A 222 -13.34 14.25 17.14
CA ALA A 222 -12.00 13.98 16.65
C ALA A 222 -11.21 12.98 17.51
N VAL A 223 -11.65 12.73 18.75
CA VAL A 223 -11.09 11.67 19.62
C VAL A 223 -11.34 10.27 19.05
N PHE A 224 -12.43 10.10 18.28
CA PHE A 224 -12.77 8.81 17.67
C PHE A 224 -12.21 8.70 16.23
N PRO A 225 -11.73 7.51 15.83
CA PRO A 225 -11.62 6.30 16.65
C PRO A 225 -10.48 6.42 17.68
N ILE A 226 -10.72 5.90 18.89
CA ILE A 226 -9.68 5.81 19.92
C ILE A 226 -8.59 4.85 19.40
N LYS A 227 -7.34 5.29 19.44
CA LYS A 227 -6.21 4.45 19.01
C LYS A 227 -5.55 3.83 20.22
N ALA A 228 -5.24 2.55 20.17
CA ALA A 228 -4.40 1.94 21.18
C ALA A 228 -3.06 2.69 21.28
N PRO A 229 -2.44 2.75 22.48
CA PRO A 229 -1.10 3.29 22.65
C PRO A 229 -0.13 2.69 21.63
N LYS A 230 0.70 3.54 21.01
CA LYS A 230 1.71 3.06 20.05
C LYS A 230 2.69 2.15 20.80
N LYS A 231 2.80 0.89 20.38
CA LYS A 231 3.90 0.03 20.81
C LYS A 231 5.22 0.67 20.37
N ILE A 232 6.24 0.54 21.23
CA ILE A 232 7.62 0.89 20.86
C ILE A 232 7.97 0.08 19.61
N ARG A 233 8.39 0.78 18.55
CA ARG A 233 8.80 0.12 17.32
C ARG A 233 10.20 -0.43 17.53
N PRO A 234 10.46 -1.71 17.21
CA PRO A 234 11.81 -2.22 17.26
C PRO A 234 12.67 -1.48 16.24
N THR A 235 13.93 -1.24 16.60
CA THR A 235 14.96 -0.79 15.67
C THR A 235 15.64 -2.03 15.10
N ARG A 236 15.78 -2.08 13.79
CA ARG A 236 16.60 -3.05 13.09
C ARG A 236 17.85 -2.38 12.57
N ILE A 237 18.94 -3.13 12.53
CA ILE A 237 20.20 -2.71 11.92
C ILE A 237 20.45 -3.58 10.70
N GLY A 238 20.88 -2.95 9.62
CA GLY A 238 21.33 -3.63 8.41
C GLY A 238 22.51 -2.91 7.80
N TYR A 239 23.15 -3.57 6.84
CA TYR A 239 24.29 -3.06 6.11
C TYR A 239 23.94 -2.99 4.62
N ALA A 240 24.36 -1.93 3.94
CA ALA A 240 24.26 -1.77 2.49
C ALA A 240 25.65 -1.50 1.91
N PHE A 241 25.92 -2.12 0.77
CA PHE A 241 27.21 -2.13 0.12
C PHE A 241 27.08 -1.49 -1.25
N ILE A 242 27.71 -0.33 -1.44
CA ILE A 242 27.77 0.38 -2.72
C ILE A 242 29.06 -0.05 -3.40
N VAL A 243 28.92 -0.89 -4.42
CA VAL A 243 30.05 -1.30 -5.25
C VAL A 243 30.02 -0.46 -6.52
N THR A 244 31.06 0.34 -6.74
CA THR A 244 31.21 1.14 -7.96
C THR A 244 32.18 0.48 -8.92
N SER A 245 31.89 0.57 -10.22
CA SER A 245 32.86 0.28 -11.26
C SER A 245 32.70 1.29 -12.37
N LYS A 246 33.77 2.04 -12.67
CA LYS A 246 33.68 3.24 -13.53
C LYS A 246 32.57 4.16 -13.00
N ASP A 247 31.66 4.61 -13.86
CA ASP A 247 30.50 5.45 -13.50
C ASP A 247 29.22 4.65 -13.24
N GLN A 248 29.32 3.40 -12.78
CA GLN A 248 28.17 2.53 -12.52
C GLN A 248 28.16 2.00 -11.08
N ILE A 249 26.96 1.74 -10.55
CA ILE A 249 26.73 1.08 -9.27
C ILE A 249 26.15 -0.31 -9.51
N LEU A 250 26.69 -1.31 -8.81
CA LEU A 250 26.15 -2.67 -8.79
C LEU A 250 24.79 -2.71 -8.07
N LEU A 251 23.78 -3.21 -8.76
CA LEU A 251 22.46 -3.50 -8.25
C LEU A 251 22.19 -5.00 -8.27
N ILE A 252 21.36 -5.43 -7.31
CA ILE A 252 20.87 -6.81 -7.21
C ILE A 252 19.35 -6.80 -7.21
N ARG A 253 18.76 -7.95 -7.53
CA ARG A 253 17.31 -8.17 -7.36
C ARG A 253 17.05 -8.91 -6.05
N ARG A 254 16.18 -8.35 -5.21
CA ARG A 254 15.76 -9.02 -3.97
C ARG A 254 14.91 -10.25 -4.29
N PRO A 255 14.92 -11.30 -3.44
CA PRO A 255 14.02 -12.45 -3.59
C PRO A 255 12.57 -12.02 -3.77
N ASP A 256 11.78 -12.76 -4.53
CA ASP A 256 10.39 -12.35 -4.84
C ASP A 256 9.48 -12.27 -3.60
N LYS A 257 9.81 -13.06 -2.57
CA LYS A 257 9.08 -13.10 -1.30
C LYS A 257 9.79 -12.28 -0.23
N GLY A 258 9.01 -11.66 0.65
CA GLY A 258 9.51 -10.88 1.78
C GLY A 258 9.53 -9.38 1.52
N LEU A 259 10.25 -8.65 2.38
CA LEU A 259 10.25 -7.20 2.37
C LEU A 259 10.97 -6.66 1.12
N LEU A 260 10.27 -5.76 0.39
CA LEU A 260 10.71 -5.21 -0.90
C LEU A 260 10.96 -6.31 -1.96
N GLY A 261 10.22 -7.42 -1.89
CA GLY A 261 10.47 -8.61 -2.71
C GLY A 261 10.34 -8.37 -4.22
N GLY A 262 11.33 -8.85 -4.98
CA GLY A 262 11.45 -8.71 -6.43
C GLY A 262 11.91 -7.34 -6.92
N MET A 263 12.13 -6.37 -6.02
CA MET A 263 12.62 -5.03 -6.38
C MET A 263 14.14 -5.04 -6.54
N ARG A 264 14.68 -4.12 -7.35
CA ARG A 264 16.11 -3.81 -7.36
C ARG A 264 16.54 -3.23 -6.01
N ALA A 265 17.78 -3.47 -5.62
CA ALA A 265 18.35 -3.01 -4.36
C ALA A 265 19.86 -2.82 -4.49
N LEU A 266 20.44 -2.09 -3.54
CA LEU A 266 21.86 -2.27 -3.23
C LEU A 266 22.03 -3.66 -2.59
N PRO A 267 23.17 -4.32 -2.80
CA PRO A 267 23.54 -5.44 -1.95
C PRO A 267 23.46 -5.06 -0.47
N SER A 268 22.82 -5.92 0.33
CA SER A 268 22.52 -5.58 1.71
C SER A 268 22.36 -6.81 2.59
N SER A 269 22.84 -6.77 3.81
CA SER A 269 22.70 -7.85 4.79
C SER A 269 21.23 -8.10 5.15
N GLU A 270 20.99 -9.18 5.88
CA GLU A 270 19.75 -9.32 6.65
C GLU A 270 19.60 -8.14 7.63
N TRP A 271 18.34 -7.78 7.91
CA TRP A 271 18.01 -6.67 8.81
C TRP A 271 17.59 -7.24 10.15
N LEU A 272 18.53 -7.23 11.08
CA LEU A 272 18.39 -7.88 12.38
C LEU A 272 17.82 -6.92 13.41
N ASP A 273 17.00 -7.44 14.32
CA ASP A 273 16.54 -6.67 15.47
C ASP A 273 17.74 -6.27 16.32
N GLN A 274 17.83 -4.99 16.71
CA GLN A 274 18.94 -4.47 17.51
C GLN A 274 19.11 -5.25 18.82
N SER A 275 18.01 -5.74 19.40
CA SER A 275 18.04 -6.57 20.62
C SER A 275 18.69 -7.94 20.42
N LYS A 276 18.82 -8.42 19.17
CA LYS A 276 19.46 -9.69 18.82
C LYS A 276 20.94 -9.54 18.48
N ILE A 277 21.45 -8.32 18.44
CA ILE A 277 22.88 -8.07 18.24
C ILE A 277 23.55 -8.23 19.60
N THR A 278 23.95 -9.46 19.92
CA THR A 278 24.80 -9.75 21.07
C THR A 278 26.21 -9.27 20.74
N THR A 279 26.54 -8.05 21.13
CA THR A 279 27.87 -7.43 21.02
C THR A 279 28.89 -8.20 21.87
N THR A 280 29.43 -9.27 21.31
CA THR A 280 30.71 -9.88 21.71
C THR A 280 31.71 -9.94 20.55
N ALA A 281 31.28 -9.67 19.32
CA ALA A 281 32.13 -9.57 18.14
C ALA A 281 32.67 -8.15 17.98
N SER A 282 33.92 -8.02 17.54
CA SER A 282 34.48 -6.73 17.15
C SER A 282 33.72 -6.14 15.95
N ASP A 283 33.81 -4.81 15.76
CA ASP A 283 33.18 -4.13 14.60
C ASP A 283 33.63 -4.77 13.27
N ALA A 284 34.90 -5.19 13.17
CA ALA A 284 35.45 -5.81 11.97
C ALA A 284 34.85 -7.21 11.67
N GLU A 285 34.68 -8.05 12.68
CA GLU A 285 34.05 -9.37 12.52
C GLU A 285 32.57 -9.25 12.13
N THR A 286 31.88 -8.27 12.72
CA THR A 286 30.47 -7.98 12.40
C THR A 286 30.33 -7.49 10.96
N GLU A 287 31.24 -6.64 10.49
CA GLU A 287 31.26 -6.14 9.11
C GLU A 287 31.54 -7.26 8.10
N GLN A 288 32.50 -8.15 8.38
CA GLN A 288 32.79 -9.30 7.53
C GLN A 288 31.60 -10.27 7.42
N GLN A 289 30.94 -10.54 8.54
CA GLN A 289 29.73 -11.36 8.56
C GLN A 289 28.59 -10.68 7.80
N ALA A 290 28.41 -9.36 7.94
CA ALA A 290 27.40 -8.61 7.21
C ALA A 290 27.67 -8.60 5.69
N ILE A 291 28.92 -8.53 5.25
CA ILE A 291 29.30 -8.70 3.84
C ILE A 291 28.89 -10.10 3.38
N LYS A 292 29.21 -11.15 4.13
CA LYS A 292 28.82 -12.53 3.77
C LYS A 292 27.30 -12.69 3.65
N GLU A 293 26.54 -12.09 4.55
CA GLU A 293 25.07 -12.11 4.57
C GLU A 293 24.42 -11.22 3.51
N ALA A 294 25.13 -10.24 2.96
CA ALA A 294 24.57 -9.31 1.98
C ALA A 294 24.49 -9.87 0.56
N PHE A 295 25.22 -10.95 0.30
CA PHE A 295 25.38 -11.55 -1.01
C PHE A 295 25.15 -13.08 -1.00
N PRO A 296 24.11 -13.62 -0.34
CA PRO A 296 23.94 -15.06 -0.19
C PRO A 296 23.62 -15.76 -1.52
N SER A 297 23.19 -15.00 -2.54
CA SER A 297 22.85 -15.48 -3.89
C SER A 297 24.00 -15.39 -4.89
N PHE A 298 25.17 -14.90 -4.48
CA PHE A 298 26.33 -14.80 -5.37
C PHE A 298 27.11 -16.12 -5.41
N PRO A 299 27.68 -16.51 -6.57
CA PRO A 299 28.63 -17.62 -6.63
C PRO A 299 29.77 -17.43 -5.62
N ALA A 300 30.30 -18.52 -5.07
CA ALA A 300 31.36 -18.48 -4.04
C ALA A 300 32.57 -17.64 -4.46
N GLN A 301 32.89 -17.61 -5.76
CA GLN A 301 33.97 -16.79 -6.31
C GLN A 301 33.68 -15.29 -6.23
N ALA A 302 32.46 -14.85 -6.52
CA ALA A 302 32.08 -13.45 -6.41
C ALA A 302 32.00 -12.99 -4.94
N GLN A 303 31.58 -13.87 -4.03
CA GLN A 303 31.67 -13.61 -2.58
C GLN A 303 33.13 -13.41 -2.15
N LYS A 304 34.05 -14.24 -2.64
CA LYS A 304 35.49 -14.09 -2.35
C LYS A 304 36.04 -12.77 -2.86
N ASN A 305 35.68 -12.36 -4.08
CA ASN A 305 36.10 -11.09 -4.65
C ASN A 305 35.58 -9.88 -3.84
N LEU A 306 34.32 -9.93 -3.38
CA LEU A 306 33.73 -8.91 -2.50
C LEU A 306 34.45 -8.79 -1.14
N MET A 307 34.90 -9.91 -0.58
CA MET A 307 35.65 -9.92 0.68
C MET A 307 37.05 -9.31 0.54
N THR A 308 37.60 -9.23 -0.68
CA THR A 308 38.92 -8.62 -0.95
C THR A 308 38.87 -7.13 -1.23
N LEU A 309 37.67 -6.56 -1.40
CA LEU A 309 37.52 -5.13 -1.66
C LEU A 309 37.92 -4.29 -0.44
N ALA A 310 38.52 -3.13 -0.71
CA ALA A 310 38.81 -2.13 0.31
C ALA A 310 37.53 -1.34 0.64
N TRP A 311 36.84 -1.77 1.70
CA TRP A 311 35.58 -1.14 2.12
C TRP A 311 35.79 0.13 2.93
N GLU A 312 35.10 1.19 2.52
CA GLU A 312 35.09 2.48 3.21
C GLU A 312 33.73 2.74 3.88
N LYS A 313 33.76 3.25 5.12
CA LYS A 313 32.55 3.61 5.87
C LYS A 313 31.98 4.93 5.37
N GLN A 314 30.73 4.91 4.91
CA GLN A 314 30.00 6.09 4.43
C GLN A 314 28.98 6.62 5.47
N GLY A 315 28.95 6.01 6.66
CA GLY A 315 28.02 6.34 7.74
C GLY A 315 26.70 5.55 7.64
N HIS A 316 25.59 6.11 8.09
CA HIS A 316 24.29 5.43 8.07
C HIS A 316 23.14 6.35 7.61
N ILE A 317 22.01 5.73 7.27
CA ILE A 317 20.71 6.40 7.13
C ILE A 317 19.68 5.76 8.05
N GLU A 318 18.65 6.53 8.39
CA GLU A 318 17.45 6.00 9.02
C GLU A 318 16.30 5.88 8.00
N HIS A 319 15.57 4.77 8.09
CA HIS A 319 14.38 4.54 7.28
C HIS A 319 13.27 3.93 8.13
N ILE A 320 12.07 4.50 8.05
CA ILE A 320 10.93 4.05 8.84
C ILE A 320 10.04 3.15 7.97
N PHE A 321 9.90 1.90 8.37
CA PHE A 321 8.85 1.01 7.90
C PHE A 321 7.66 1.07 8.87
N THR A 322 6.51 0.56 8.44
CA THR A 322 5.29 0.50 9.28
C THR A 322 5.53 -0.26 10.59
N HIS A 323 6.35 -1.32 10.54
CA HIS A 323 6.54 -2.27 11.66
C HIS A 323 7.84 -2.09 12.44
N PHE A 324 8.85 -1.40 11.88
CA PHE A 324 10.15 -1.20 12.52
C PHE A 324 10.85 0.05 11.95
N ALA A 325 11.80 0.60 12.70
CA ALA A 325 12.77 1.55 12.17
C ALA A 325 14.02 0.81 11.72
N LEU A 326 14.64 1.21 10.62
CA LEU A 326 15.88 0.65 10.11
C LEU A 326 16.98 1.70 10.21
N GLU A 327 18.06 1.37 10.91
CA GLU A 327 19.37 1.99 10.72
C GLU A 327 20.11 1.18 9.66
N LEU A 328 20.35 1.78 8.50
CA LEU A 328 21.09 1.14 7.41
C LEU A 328 22.48 1.77 7.33
N ARG A 329 23.49 1.00 7.72
CA ARG A 329 24.90 1.37 7.66
C ARG A 329 25.42 1.15 6.24
N ILE A 330 26.23 2.06 5.74
CA ILE A 330 26.60 2.11 4.32
C ILE A 330 28.11 2.00 4.22
N PHE A 331 28.54 1.08 3.37
CA PHE A 331 29.92 0.87 2.98
C PHE A 331 30.04 1.05 1.46
N SER A 332 31.18 1.52 1.00
CA SER A 332 31.47 1.60 -0.42
C SER A 332 32.81 0.96 -0.75
N ALA A 333 32.93 0.44 -1.96
CA ALA A 333 34.20 0.00 -2.52
C ALA A 333 34.18 0.13 -4.04
N GLU A 334 35.34 0.36 -4.64
CA GLU A 334 35.52 0.34 -6.08
C GLU A 334 36.02 -1.03 -6.55
N THR A 335 35.53 -1.47 -7.71
CA THR A 335 35.89 -2.74 -8.34
C THR A 335 36.02 -2.57 -9.86
N THR A 336 36.67 -3.53 -10.51
CA THR A 336 36.43 -3.76 -11.95
C THR A 336 35.14 -4.56 -12.13
N SER A 337 34.36 -4.23 -13.16
CA SER A 337 32.99 -4.75 -13.34
C SER A 337 32.92 -6.24 -13.66
N ASP A 338 34.03 -6.82 -14.09
CA ASP A 338 34.20 -8.25 -14.38
C ASP A 338 34.43 -9.10 -13.12
N MET A 339 34.76 -8.49 -11.97
CA MET A 339 35.01 -9.24 -10.73
C MET A 339 33.72 -9.63 -9.98
N ILE A 340 32.58 -8.96 -10.22
CA ILE A 340 31.36 -9.18 -9.44
C ILE A 340 30.16 -9.24 -10.39
N GLU A 341 29.49 -10.40 -10.44
CA GLU A 341 28.32 -10.60 -11.31
C GLU A 341 27.10 -9.80 -10.82
N GLY A 342 26.46 -9.01 -11.67
CA GLY A 342 25.19 -8.37 -11.36
C GLY A 342 24.83 -7.25 -12.32
N GLU A 343 23.81 -6.47 -11.96
CA GLU A 343 23.29 -5.41 -12.82
C GLU A 343 24.01 -4.10 -12.51
N TYR A 344 24.96 -3.69 -13.36
CA TYR A 344 25.63 -2.40 -13.24
C TYR A 344 24.79 -1.29 -13.86
N TRP A 345 24.36 -0.34 -13.02
CA TRP A 345 23.49 0.76 -13.43
C TRP A 345 24.24 2.09 -13.46
N PRO A 346 24.12 2.91 -14.51
CA PRO A 346 24.77 4.23 -14.58
C PRO A 346 24.41 5.15 -13.41
N ILE A 347 25.40 5.81 -12.81
CA ILE A 347 25.20 6.66 -11.63
C ILE A 347 24.30 7.86 -11.93
N ASP A 348 24.42 8.46 -13.11
CA ASP A 348 23.62 9.58 -13.59
C ASP A 348 22.15 9.20 -13.85
N GLU A 349 21.89 7.93 -14.17
CA GLU A 349 20.54 7.39 -14.38
C GLU A 349 19.97 6.64 -13.16
N ILE A 350 20.63 6.68 -12.00
CA ILE A 350 20.28 5.82 -10.86
C ILE A 350 18.86 6.07 -10.30
N ASP A 351 18.31 7.27 -10.49
CA ASP A 351 16.93 7.58 -10.09
C ASP A 351 15.90 6.81 -10.93
N LEU A 352 16.25 6.36 -12.13
CA LEU A 352 15.45 5.54 -13.06
C LEU A 352 15.53 4.04 -12.78
N ALA A 353 16.47 3.58 -11.94
CA ALA A 353 16.69 2.16 -11.65
C ALA A 353 15.50 1.47 -10.94
N GLY A 354 14.49 2.21 -10.49
CA GLY A 354 13.36 1.63 -9.75
C GLY A 354 13.70 1.21 -8.32
N LEU A 355 14.77 1.77 -7.74
CA LEU A 355 15.17 1.49 -6.37
C LEU A 355 14.11 1.90 -5.34
N PRO A 356 13.83 1.07 -4.32
CA PRO A 356 13.08 1.46 -3.14
C PRO A 356 13.69 2.71 -2.46
N THR A 357 12.84 3.52 -1.83
CA THR A 357 13.24 4.78 -1.17
C THR A 357 14.39 4.60 -0.17
N VAL A 358 14.46 3.46 0.53
CA VAL A 358 15.57 3.15 1.45
C VAL A 358 16.92 3.12 0.73
N PHE A 359 17.02 2.45 -0.41
CA PHE A 359 18.26 2.35 -1.18
C PHE A 359 18.56 3.62 -1.96
N LYS A 360 17.53 4.33 -2.48
CA LYS A 360 17.71 5.67 -3.07
C LYS A 360 18.32 6.65 -2.07
N LYS A 361 17.90 6.61 -0.79
CA LYS A 361 18.50 7.43 0.27
C LYS A 361 19.97 7.08 0.51
N ALA A 362 20.33 5.79 0.50
CA ALA A 362 21.70 5.34 0.70
C ALA A 362 22.62 5.81 -0.43
N VAL A 363 22.22 5.62 -1.69
CA VAL A 363 22.97 6.14 -2.86
C VAL A 363 23.11 7.65 -2.79
N LYS A 364 22.03 8.39 -2.49
CA LYS A 364 22.09 9.86 -2.37
C LYS A 364 23.02 10.33 -1.25
N LYS A 365 23.16 9.58 -0.17
CA LYS A 365 24.13 9.89 0.89
C LYS A 365 25.56 9.74 0.39
N TYR A 366 25.87 8.59 -0.23
CA TYR A 366 27.18 8.31 -0.82
C TYR A 366 27.58 9.36 -1.87
N LEU A 367 26.71 9.64 -2.84
CA LEU A 367 27.00 10.64 -3.90
C LEU A 367 27.20 12.06 -3.37
N LYS A 368 26.60 12.41 -2.22
CA LYS A 368 26.83 13.72 -1.58
C LYS A 368 28.18 13.81 -0.89
N GLN A 369 28.71 12.68 -0.41
CA GLN A 369 30.02 12.62 0.24
C GLN A 369 31.14 12.64 -0.82
N THR A 370 31.00 11.86 -1.89
CA THR A 370 32.01 11.79 -2.96
C THR A 370 32.10 13.07 -3.79
N ARG A 371 31.03 13.88 -3.88
CA ARG A 371 31.08 15.22 -4.53
C ARG A 371 31.74 16.31 -3.67
N LYS A 372 32.02 16.02 -2.39
CA LYS A 372 32.65 16.97 -1.45
C LYS A 372 34.12 16.66 -1.17
N ALA A 373 34.55 15.44 -1.46
CA ALA A 373 35.95 15.04 -1.55
C ALA A 373 36.49 15.43 -2.93
#